data_AF-A0A8H3B7V8-F1
#
_entry.id   AF-A0A8H3B7V8-F1
#
_cell.length_a   1.000
_cell.length_b   1.000
_cell.length_c   1.000
_cell.angle_alpha   90.00
_cell.angle_beta   90.00
_cell.angle_gamma   90.00
#
_symmetry.space_group_name_H-M   'P 1'
#
loop_
_entity.id
_entity.type
_entity.pdbx_description
1 polymer ?
#
loop_
_entity_poly.entity_id
_entity_poly.type
_entity_poly.pdbx_seq_one_letter_code
_entity_poly.pdbx_strand_id
1 'polypeptide(L)'
;GHITITVPDLATGEYLFRPELVTLHEADTAFNVNSARGVQLYMECIQFKVTSSGSVKLPAGIDLKKSYTYSDKGLVFNLYSSDAKSYVAPGGAVSSIAVAGQLGIGPVPAAGSKPTTPQTSVASPKPTTVAQPTTAAASPTKMTTVTLKPTTTAAPGGSAGTVAKYGQCGGQGYTGATQCASGSTCKVNNEWYSQCL
;
A
#
# COMPACT_ATOMS: atom_id res chain seq x y z
N GLY A 1 -5.76 3.28 -7.75
CA GLY A 1 -4.40 2.71 -7.94
C GLY A 1 -4.27 1.48 -7.07
N HIS A 2 -3.48 0.49 -7.48
CA HIS A 2 -3.17 -0.68 -6.66
C HIS A 2 -1.79 -0.52 -6.05
N ILE A 3 -1.65 -0.89 -4.77
CA ILE A 3 -0.36 -0.95 -4.07
C ILE A 3 -0.06 -2.44 -3.84
N THR A 4 1.18 -2.85 -4.12
CA THR A 4 1.64 -4.22 -3.93
C THR A 4 2.82 -4.23 -3.00
N ILE A 5 2.76 -5.07 -1.98
CA ILE A 5 3.83 -5.27 -0.99
C ILE A 5 4.12 -6.77 -0.93
N THR A 6 5.41 -7.11 -0.90
CA THR A 6 5.83 -8.50 -0.71
C THR A 6 5.97 -8.78 0.78
N VAL A 7 5.28 -9.81 1.25
CA VAL A 7 5.47 -10.33 2.61
C VAL A 7 6.88 -10.93 2.69
N PRO A 8 7.73 -10.55 3.66
CA PRO A 8 9.05 -11.14 3.83
C PRO A 8 8.94 -12.61 4.21
N ASP A 9 10.10 -13.25 4.35
CA ASP A 9 10.21 -14.60 4.90
C ASP A 9 9.96 -14.63 6.42
N LEU A 10 8.80 -14.11 6.84
CA LEU A 10 8.35 -14.04 8.21
C LEU A 10 8.18 -15.44 8.79
N ALA A 11 8.43 -15.56 10.10
CA ALA A 11 8.05 -16.75 10.85
C ALA A 11 6.54 -17.04 10.72
N THR A 12 6.17 -18.32 10.79
CA THR A 12 4.76 -18.73 10.84
C THR A 12 4.05 -18.00 11.98
N GLY A 13 2.90 -17.42 11.69
CA GLY A 13 2.14 -16.67 12.68
C GLY A 13 0.97 -15.90 12.12
N GLU A 14 0.24 -15.24 13.01
CA GLU A 14 -0.83 -14.31 12.67
C GLU A 14 -0.30 -12.88 12.78
N TYR A 15 -0.62 -12.07 11.78
CA TYR A 15 -0.08 -10.73 11.63
C TYR A 15 -1.17 -9.75 11.22
N LEU A 16 -0.95 -8.49 11.57
CA LEU A 16 -1.71 -7.36 11.06
C LEU A 16 -0.85 -6.58 10.07
N PHE A 17 -1.39 -6.37 8.87
CA PHE A 17 -0.85 -5.41 7.92
C PHE A 17 -1.67 -4.13 7.99
N ARG A 18 -1.01 -3.00 8.24
CA ARG A 18 -1.65 -1.69 8.35
C ARG A 18 -1.17 -0.78 7.23
N PRO A 19 -1.83 -0.77 6.06
CA PRO A 19 -1.60 0.29 5.09
C PRO A 19 -2.23 1.59 5.59
N GLU A 20 -1.56 2.69 5.29
CA GLU A 20 -1.97 4.03 5.69
C GLU A 20 -1.74 4.97 4.52
N LEU A 21 -2.78 5.70 4.13
CA LEU A 21 -2.71 6.78 3.17
C LEU A 21 -2.70 8.11 3.93
N VAL A 22 -1.62 8.87 3.75
CA VAL A 22 -1.45 10.22 4.30
C VAL A 22 -1.83 11.23 3.22
N THR A 23 -2.87 12.02 3.44
CA THR A 23 -3.31 13.04 2.48
C THR A 23 -3.03 14.45 2.99
N LEU A 24 -2.47 15.30 2.12
CA LEU A 24 -1.81 16.55 2.51
C LEU A 24 -2.52 17.83 2.04
N HIS A 25 -3.67 17.70 1.38
CA HIS A 25 -4.37 18.83 0.76
C HIS A 25 -4.84 19.89 1.78
N GLU A 26 -4.98 19.52 3.06
CA GLU A 26 -5.26 20.46 4.16
C GLU A 26 -4.25 20.40 5.30
N ALA A 27 -3.08 19.80 5.05
CA ALA A 27 -2.03 19.61 6.04
C ALA A 27 -1.15 20.85 6.24
N ASP A 28 -1.50 22.00 5.65
CA ASP A 28 -0.77 23.27 5.84
C ASP A 28 -0.90 23.82 7.27
N THR A 29 -1.89 23.35 8.02
CA THR A 29 -2.08 23.61 9.45
C THR A 29 -2.28 22.31 10.21
N ALA A 30 -1.99 22.32 11.51
CA ALA A 30 -2.27 21.19 12.39
C ALA A 30 -3.75 21.16 12.83
N PHE A 31 -4.32 19.96 13.03
CA PHE A 31 -5.70 19.79 13.48
C PHE A 31 -5.96 20.40 14.88
N ASN A 32 -4.97 20.35 15.78
CA ASN A 32 -5.10 20.99 17.09
C ASN A 32 -5.08 22.52 17.04
N VAL A 33 -4.63 23.12 15.93
CA VAL A 33 -4.67 24.57 15.69
C VAL A 33 -5.98 24.93 14.98
N ASN A 34 -6.41 24.12 14.02
CA ASN A 34 -7.69 24.27 13.32
C ASN A 34 -8.32 22.90 13.08
N SER A 35 -9.39 22.60 13.83
CA SER A 35 -10.06 21.30 13.77
C SER A 35 -10.90 21.05 12.52
N ALA A 36 -11.05 22.06 11.65
CA ALA A 36 -11.65 21.89 10.33
C ALA A 36 -10.62 21.52 9.25
N ARG A 37 -9.33 21.46 9.59
CA ARG A 37 -8.21 21.20 8.68
C ARG A 37 -7.22 20.21 9.32
N GLY A 38 -6.15 19.91 8.60
CA GLY A 38 -5.10 19.01 9.04
C GLY A 38 -4.86 17.87 8.05
N VAL A 39 -3.81 17.12 8.31
CA VAL A 39 -3.56 15.85 7.63
C VAL A 39 -4.73 14.89 7.84
N GLN A 40 -5.17 14.24 6.76
CA GLN A 40 -6.21 13.20 6.85
C GLN A 40 -5.53 11.85 6.61
N LEU A 41 -5.61 10.99 7.62
CA LEU A 41 -5.01 9.66 7.65
C LEU A 41 -6.08 8.60 7.41
N TYR A 42 -6.00 7.89 6.28
CA TYR A 42 -6.87 6.77 5.96
C TYR A 42 -6.12 5.46 6.25
N MET A 43 -6.53 4.80 7.33
CA MET A 43 -5.87 3.60 7.85
C MET A 43 -6.82 2.41 7.76
N GLU A 44 -6.28 1.24 7.44
CA GLU A 44 -6.98 -0.03 7.58
C GLU A 44 -6.05 -1.07 8.23
N CYS A 45 -6.64 -2.13 8.79
CA CYS A 45 -5.90 -3.24 9.39
C CYS A 45 -6.38 -4.54 8.75
N ILE A 46 -5.46 -5.28 8.15
CA ILE A 46 -5.72 -6.53 7.44
C ILE A 46 -5.08 -7.65 8.25
N GLN A 47 -5.89 -8.63 8.67
CA GLN A 47 -5.39 -9.84 9.32
C GLN A 47 -4.94 -10.83 8.27
N PHE A 48 -3.73 -11.37 8.42
CA PHE A 48 -3.24 -12.44 7.56
C PHE A 48 -2.43 -13.44 8.38
N LYS A 49 -2.42 -14.68 7.90
CA LYS A 49 -1.65 -15.78 8.49
C LYS A 49 -0.52 -16.16 7.56
N VAL A 50 0.70 -16.12 8.08
CA VAL A 50 1.88 -16.65 7.40
C VAL A 50 1.97 -18.14 7.72
N THR A 51 2.04 -18.97 6.68
CA THR A 51 2.15 -20.43 6.79
C THR A 51 3.49 -20.98 6.33
N SER A 52 4.39 -20.13 5.82
CA SER A 52 5.75 -20.52 5.41
C SER A 52 6.64 -20.75 6.63
N SER A 53 7.64 -21.62 6.50
CA SER A 53 8.65 -21.88 7.53
C SER A 53 9.72 -20.79 7.60
N GLY A 54 9.35 -19.53 7.38
CA GLY A 54 10.28 -18.42 7.41
C GLY A 54 10.87 -18.22 8.80
N SER A 55 11.91 -17.39 8.89
CA SER A 55 12.64 -17.18 10.15
C SER A 55 12.68 -15.73 10.61
N VAL A 56 12.24 -14.79 9.77
CA VAL A 56 12.28 -13.36 10.07
C VAL A 56 11.24 -13.02 11.13
N LYS A 57 11.67 -12.39 12.21
CA LYS A 57 10.78 -11.83 13.23
C LYS A 57 10.54 -10.36 12.94
N LEU A 58 9.34 -9.88 13.25
CA LEU A 58 9.09 -8.44 13.23
C LEU A 58 10.02 -7.76 14.23
N PRO A 59 10.73 -6.69 13.84
CA PRO A 59 11.47 -5.87 14.79
C PRO A 59 10.51 -5.12 15.71
N ALA A 60 11.06 -4.43 16.70
CA ALA A 60 10.27 -3.49 17.51
C ALA A 60 9.54 -2.51 16.58
N GLY A 61 8.26 -2.26 16.86
CA GLY A 61 7.45 -1.29 16.13
C GLY A 61 7.49 0.09 16.77
N ILE A 62 6.69 1.00 16.22
CA ILE A 62 6.43 2.33 16.78
C ILE A 62 5.04 2.37 17.44
N ASP A 63 4.88 3.22 18.45
CA ASP A 63 3.56 3.55 19.01
C ASP A 63 2.98 4.71 18.19
N LEU A 64 2.11 4.39 17.24
CA LEU A 64 1.53 5.38 16.32
C LEU A 64 0.82 6.54 17.04
N LYS A 65 0.30 6.33 18.26
CA LYS A 65 -0.35 7.40 19.04
C LYS A 65 0.65 8.38 19.65
N LYS A 66 1.92 7.98 19.79
CA LYS A 66 3.00 8.80 20.37
C LYS A 66 3.97 9.31 19.31
N SER A 67 4.21 8.51 18.28
CA SER A 67 5.19 8.80 17.23
C SER A 67 4.68 9.86 16.24
N TYR A 68 3.36 9.96 16.04
CA TYR A 68 2.79 10.98 15.17
C TYR A 68 2.42 12.21 16.01
N THR A 69 3.12 13.31 15.78
CA THR A 69 2.89 14.58 16.49
C THR A 69 2.72 15.72 15.49
N TYR A 70 2.04 16.79 15.92
CA TYR A 70 1.89 17.99 15.09
C TYR A 70 3.21 18.76 14.85
N SER A 71 4.32 18.34 15.48
CA SER A 71 5.65 18.87 15.15
C SER A 71 6.29 18.17 13.95
N ASP A 72 5.76 17.03 13.51
CA ASP A 72 6.24 16.31 12.34
C ASP A 72 5.91 17.09 11.06
N LYS A 73 6.95 17.42 10.28
CA LYS A 73 6.83 18.14 9.00
C LYS A 73 6.21 17.29 7.90
N GLY A 74 6.10 15.97 8.09
CA GLY A 74 5.33 15.08 7.22
C GLY A 74 3.82 15.10 7.50
N LEU A 75 3.42 15.57 8.68
CA LEU A 75 2.01 15.69 9.10
C LEU A 75 1.50 17.14 9.04
N VAL A 76 2.40 18.12 9.15
CA VAL A 76 2.11 19.54 8.90
C VAL A 76 3.00 20.02 7.75
N PHE A 77 2.45 19.92 6.54
CA PHE A 77 3.12 20.20 5.27
C PHE A 77 2.21 21.00 4.34
N ASN A 78 2.70 22.13 3.82
CA ASN A 78 1.97 22.89 2.81
C ASN A 78 2.34 22.38 1.41
N LEU A 79 1.48 21.53 0.85
CA LEU A 79 1.66 20.93 -0.48
C LEU A 79 1.69 21.97 -1.61
N TYR A 80 1.08 23.14 -1.43
CA TYR A 80 0.89 24.13 -2.50
C TYR A 80 2.04 25.12 -2.64
N SER A 81 2.77 25.38 -1.55
CA SER A 81 3.87 26.36 -1.52
C SER A 81 5.24 25.77 -1.22
N SER A 82 5.31 24.50 -0.83
CA SER A 82 6.57 23.82 -0.52
C SER A 82 7.06 23.01 -1.72
N ASP A 83 8.37 22.81 -1.84
CA ASP A 83 8.91 21.86 -2.81
C ASP A 83 8.48 20.43 -2.41
N ALA A 84 7.79 19.72 -3.31
CA ALA A 84 7.37 18.34 -3.08
C ALA A 84 8.55 17.41 -2.74
N LYS A 85 9.77 17.72 -3.20
CA LYS A 85 10.98 16.94 -2.86
C LYS A 85 11.46 17.14 -1.42
N SER A 86 10.99 18.18 -0.74
CA SER A 86 11.28 18.42 0.67
C SER A 86 10.37 17.63 1.61
N TYR A 87 9.33 16.98 1.08
CA TYR A 87 8.43 16.16 1.87
C TYR A 87 9.14 14.94 2.43
N VAL A 88 9.04 14.76 3.74
CA VAL A 88 9.52 13.57 4.45
C VAL A 88 8.30 12.90 5.06
N ALA A 89 8.04 11.66 4.68
CA ALA A 89 6.92 10.90 5.21
C ALA A 89 7.10 10.66 6.73
N PRO A 90 6.00 10.70 7.51
CA PRO A 90 6.04 10.45 8.94
C PRO A 90 6.36 8.98 9.24
N GLY A 91 6.71 8.70 10.50
CA GLY A 91 6.96 7.34 10.97
C GLY A 91 8.42 6.87 10.87
N GLY A 92 9.23 7.45 9.99
CA GLY A 92 10.67 7.18 9.91
C GLY A 92 11.07 6.17 8.84
N ALA A 93 12.27 5.61 8.96
CA ALA A 93 12.86 4.76 7.94
C ALA A 93 12.16 3.39 7.85
N VAL A 94 12.04 2.87 6.62
CA VAL A 94 11.54 1.51 6.34
C VAL A 94 12.34 0.47 7.13
N SER A 95 11.65 -0.53 7.66
CA SER A 95 12.29 -1.60 8.43
C SER A 95 13.27 -2.43 7.58
N SER A 96 14.34 -2.91 8.22
CA SER A 96 15.35 -3.76 7.60
C SER A 96 14.81 -5.11 7.11
N ILE A 97 13.62 -5.52 7.56
CA ILE A 97 12.97 -6.76 7.09
C ILE A 97 12.18 -6.57 5.79
N ALA A 98 12.06 -5.34 5.29
CA ALA A 98 11.44 -5.10 3.99
C ALA A 98 12.26 -5.77 2.87
N VAL A 99 11.56 -6.32 1.88
CA VAL A 99 12.23 -6.89 0.70
C VAL A 99 12.97 -5.78 -0.04
N ALA A 100 14.26 -6.00 -0.33
CA ALA A 100 15.12 -5.01 -0.96
C ALA A 100 14.53 -4.52 -2.30
N GLY A 101 14.48 -3.19 -2.47
CA GLY A 101 13.93 -2.57 -3.67
C GLY A 101 12.40 -2.42 -3.70
N GLN A 102 11.68 -2.81 -2.65
CA GLN A 102 10.24 -2.56 -2.51
C GLN A 102 9.90 -1.48 -1.49
N LEU A 103 8.82 -0.76 -1.78
CA LEU A 103 8.18 0.17 -0.86
C LEU A 103 7.52 -0.62 0.28
N GLY A 104 8.18 -0.66 1.44
CA GLY A 104 7.49 -0.74 2.72
C GLY A 104 7.36 -2.12 3.38
N ILE A 105 8.05 -2.25 4.51
CA ILE A 105 7.46 -2.69 5.78
C ILE A 105 7.75 -1.59 6.78
N GLY A 106 6.73 -1.22 7.54
CA GLY A 106 6.67 -0.01 8.35
C GLY A 106 7.88 0.21 9.27
N PRO A 107 8.00 1.41 9.81
CA PRO A 107 9.25 1.87 10.38
C PRO A 107 9.67 1.14 11.66
N VAL A 108 10.98 1.05 11.85
CA VAL A 108 11.60 0.66 13.14
C VAL A 108 11.71 1.89 14.03
N PRO A 109 11.62 1.77 15.37
CA PRO A 109 11.87 2.88 16.27
C PRO A 109 13.25 3.45 15.98
N ALA A 110 13.29 4.74 15.67
CA ALA A 110 14.54 5.46 15.46
C ALA A 110 15.38 5.36 16.74
N ALA A 111 16.57 4.76 16.64
CA ALA A 111 17.62 4.96 17.63
C ALA A 111 18.09 6.42 17.53
N GLY A 112 17.33 7.35 18.12
CA GLY A 112 17.79 8.68 18.53
C GLY A 112 18.54 9.55 17.52
N SER A 113 18.41 9.32 16.21
CA SER A 113 19.14 10.09 15.21
C SER A 113 18.17 10.64 14.18
N LYS A 114 17.98 11.96 14.27
CA LYS A 114 17.43 12.85 13.25
C LYS A 114 17.74 12.34 11.83
N PRO A 115 16.78 12.33 10.88
CA PRO A 115 17.07 11.91 9.52
C PRO A 115 18.07 12.88 8.89
N THR A 116 19.31 12.40 8.71
CA THR A 116 20.26 13.00 7.78
C THR A 116 19.95 12.41 6.41
N THR A 117 19.83 13.30 5.43
CA THR A 117 19.68 13.04 4.00
C THR A 117 20.50 11.83 3.52
N PRO A 118 19.95 10.91 2.71
CA PRO A 118 20.77 10.09 1.83
C PRO A 118 20.88 10.81 0.48
N GLN A 119 21.93 11.60 0.31
CA GLN A 119 22.43 11.96 -1.02
C GLN A 119 23.94 11.77 -1.03
N THR A 120 24.37 10.61 -1.52
CA THR A 120 25.70 10.44 -2.12
C THR A 120 25.55 9.59 -3.38
N SER A 121 25.84 10.24 -4.49
CA SER A 121 26.09 9.66 -5.81
C SER A 121 27.20 8.62 -5.74
N VAL A 122 26.93 7.40 -6.20
CA VAL A 122 28.00 6.43 -6.49
C VAL A 122 28.32 6.55 -7.98
N ALA A 123 29.52 7.03 -8.27
CA ALA A 123 30.07 7.08 -9.61
C ALA A 123 30.25 5.65 -10.17
N SER A 124 29.97 5.52 -11.46
CA SER A 124 30.11 4.28 -12.23
C SER A 124 31.58 3.89 -12.43
N PRO A 125 32.02 2.66 -12.08
CA PRO A 125 33.32 2.15 -12.51
C PRO A 125 33.22 1.50 -13.90
N LYS A 126 34.16 1.89 -14.76
CA LYS A 126 34.49 1.32 -16.08
C LYS A 126 34.72 -0.21 -16.02
N PRO A 127 34.34 -0.99 -17.05
CA PRO A 127 34.45 -2.44 -17.02
C PRO A 127 35.91 -2.89 -17.13
N THR A 128 36.33 -3.80 -16.25
CA THR A 128 37.58 -4.56 -16.35
C THR A 128 37.23 -6.05 -16.35
N THR A 129 37.61 -6.73 -17.42
CA THR A 129 37.53 -8.18 -17.61
C THR A 129 38.53 -8.91 -16.71
N VAL A 130 38.04 -9.78 -15.81
CA VAL A 130 38.82 -10.85 -15.16
C VAL A 130 37.93 -12.09 -14.98
N ALA A 131 38.56 -13.26 -15.08
CA ALA A 131 38.00 -14.55 -15.46
C ALA A 131 37.09 -15.28 -14.44
N GLN A 132 36.28 -16.16 -15.03
CA GLN A 132 35.33 -17.12 -14.48
C GLN A 132 35.95 -18.15 -13.51
N PRO A 133 35.33 -18.43 -12.35
CA PRO A 133 35.47 -19.70 -11.66
C PRO A 133 34.28 -20.62 -11.99
N THR A 134 34.61 -21.83 -12.44
CA THR A 134 33.70 -22.97 -12.59
C THR A 134 33.46 -23.64 -11.24
N THR A 135 32.20 -23.68 -10.78
CA THR A 135 31.74 -24.67 -9.79
C THR A 135 30.32 -25.15 -10.14
N ALA A 136 30.11 -26.44 -9.88
CA ALA A 136 29.09 -27.28 -10.49
C ALA A 136 27.65 -26.99 -10.03
N ALA A 137 26.72 -27.16 -10.99
CA ALA A 137 25.28 -27.01 -10.82
C ALA A 137 24.70 -28.08 -9.88
N ALA A 138 23.99 -27.65 -8.84
CA ALA A 138 23.02 -28.49 -8.14
C ALA A 138 21.69 -28.47 -8.91
N SER A 139 21.14 -29.67 -9.11
CA SER A 139 19.93 -29.95 -9.89
C SER A 139 18.67 -29.34 -9.24
N PRO A 140 17.81 -28.61 -9.97
CA PRO A 140 16.51 -28.19 -9.44
C PRO A 140 15.51 -29.36 -9.49
N THR A 141 14.95 -29.72 -8.34
CA THR A 141 13.85 -30.67 -8.22
C THR A 141 12.61 -30.10 -8.91
N LYS A 142 12.04 -30.90 -9.81
CA LYS A 142 10.87 -30.63 -10.64
C LYS A 142 9.66 -30.23 -9.78
N MET A 143 9.19 -28.99 -9.92
CA MET A 143 7.87 -28.58 -9.42
C MET A 143 6.78 -29.25 -10.27
N THR A 144 5.89 -29.99 -9.63
CA THR A 144 4.68 -30.53 -10.26
C THR A 144 3.67 -29.40 -10.43
N THR A 145 3.52 -28.93 -11.66
CA THR A 145 2.45 -27.99 -12.04
C THR A 145 1.11 -28.71 -11.93
N VAL A 146 0.24 -28.25 -11.03
CA VAL A 146 -1.17 -28.67 -11.03
C VAL A 146 -1.89 -27.81 -12.06
N THR A 147 -2.11 -28.37 -13.24
CA THR A 147 -2.96 -27.77 -14.28
C THR A 147 -4.41 -27.83 -13.81
N LEU A 148 -4.94 -26.72 -13.30
CA LEU A 148 -6.38 -26.56 -13.18
C LEU A 148 -6.94 -26.36 -14.59
N LYS A 149 -7.80 -27.30 -14.99
CA LYS A 149 -8.61 -27.24 -16.20
C LYS A 149 -9.35 -25.89 -16.24
N PRO A 150 -9.30 -25.12 -17.35
CA PRO A 150 -10.08 -23.90 -17.45
C PRO A 150 -11.55 -24.28 -17.50
N THR A 151 -12.27 -24.00 -16.42
CA THR A 151 -13.73 -23.99 -16.44
C THR A 151 -14.13 -22.72 -17.16
N THR A 152 -14.53 -22.86 -18.42
CA THR A 152 -15.13 -21.79 -19.22
C THR A 152 -16.46 -21.42 -18.58
N THR A 153 -16.47 -20.41 -17.70
CA THR A 153 -17.72 -19.75 -17.33
C THR A 153 -18.04 -18.75 -18.43
N ALA A 154 -19.13 -19.03 -19.15
CA ALA A 154 -19.65 -18.22 -20.22
C ALA A 154 -19.88 -16.77 -19.78
N ALA A 155 -19.59 -15.83 -20.68
CA ALA A 155 -20.06 -14.46 -20.58
C ALA A 155 -21.59 -14.39 -20.70
N PRO A 156 -22.25 -13.54 -19.90
CA PRO A 156 -23.45 -12.83 -20.34
C PRO A 156 -23.08 -11.33 -20.44
N GLY A 157 -23.32 -10.63 -21.54
CA GLY A 157 -24.63 -10.55 -22.18
C GLY A 157 -25.57 -9.79 -21.25
N GLY A 158 -25.79 -8.50 -21.53
CA GLY A 158 -26.41 -7.56 -20.60
C GLY A 158 -27.81 -7.93 -20.05
N SER A 159 -28.16 -7.20 -18.99
CA SER A 159 -29.51 -7.04 -18.41
C SER A 159 -30.23 -8.29 -17.88
N ALA A 160 -30.02 -8.60 -16.58
CA ALA A 160 -31.03 -9.27 -15.73
C ALA A 160 -30.72 -9.25 -14.22
N GLY A 161 -29.97 -8.28 -13.69
CA GLY A 161 -29.65 -8.22 -12.25
C GLY A 161 -30.11 -6.93 -11.62
N THR A 162 -30.61 -6.96 -10.38
CA THR A 162 -30.70 -5.77 -9.53
C THR A 162 -29.38 -5.57 -8.80
N VAL A 163 -28.87 -4.34 -8.75
CA VAL A 163 -27.68 -3.94 -7.99
C VAL A 163 -28.02 -3.89 -6.51
N ALA A 164 -27.22 -4.53 -5.66
CA ALA A 164 -27.40 -4.46 -4.21
C ALA A 164 -27.32 -3.01 -3.69
N LYS A 165 -27.95 -2.73 -2.54
CA LYS A 165 -27.80 -1.43 -1.87
C LYS A 165 -26.31 -1.11 -1.67
N TYR A 166 -25.92 0.12 -1.98
CA TYR A 166 -24.55 0.65 -2.06
C TYR A 166 -23.70 0.18 -3.25
N GLY A 167 -24.25 -0.64 -4.16
CA GLY A 167 -23.57 -1.00 -5.41
C GLY A 167 -23.67 0.09 -6.48
N GLN A 168 -22.76 0.05 -7.47
CA GLN A 168 -22.77 0.96 -8.61
C GLN A 168 -23.91 0.61 -9.58
N CYS A 169 -24.71 1.59 -9.95
CA CYS A 169 -25.87 1.45 -10.82
C CYS A 169 -25.83 2.37 -12.05
N GLY A 170 -24.75 3.14 -12.23
CA GLY A 170 -24.60 4.07 -13.35
C GLY A 170 -23.26 4.79 -13.36
N GLY A 171 -23.07 5.62 -14.38
CA GLY A 171 -21.84 6.37 -14.67
C GLY A 171 -21.37 6.20 -16.11
N GLN A 172 -20.62 7.16 -16.63
CA GLN A 172 -19.96 7.07 -17.94
C GLN A 172 -19.16 5.77 -18.08
N GLY A 173 -19.43 5.00 -19.13
CA GLY A 173 -18.77 3.72 -19.42
C GLY A 173 -19.24 2.51 -18.60
N TYR A 174 -20.22 2.67 -17.69
CA TYR A 174 -20.77 1.56 -16.92
C TYR A 174 -21.70 0.69 -17.79
N THR A 175 -21.40 -0.60 -17.92
CA THR A 175 -22.16 -1.58 -18.73
C THR A 175 -22.90 -2.62 -17.87
N GLY A 176 -22.95 -2.42 -16.55
CA GLY A 176 -23.59 -3.34 -15.62
C GLY A 176 -25.08 -3.05 -15.40
N ALA A 177 -25.68 -3.72 -14.41
CA ALA A 177 -27.07 -3.51 -14.03
C ALA A 177 -27.34 -2.08 -13.53
N THR A 178 -28.43 -1.46 -13.98
CA THR A 178 -28.80 -0.08 -13.61
C THR A 178 -29.96 -0.01 -12.61
N GLN A 179 -30.67 -1.11 -12.40
CA GLN A 179 -31.77 -1.18 -11.46
C GLN A 179 -31.30 -1.59 -10.09
N CYS A 180 -31.66 -0.84 -9.07
CA CYS A 180 -31.30 -1.15 -7.69
C CYS A 180 -32.23 -2.20 -7.08
N ALA A 181 -31.74 -2.93 -6.09
CA ALA A 181 -32.54 -3.85 -5.29
C ALA A 181 -33.70 -3.10 -4.62
N SER A 182 -34.81 -3.81 -4.40
CA SER A 182 -36.02 -3.24 -3.81
C SER A 182 -35.71 -2.48 -2.51
N GLY A 183 -36.25 -1.27 -2.39
CA GLY A 183 -35.98 -0.37 -1.26
C GLY A 183 -34.74 0.52 -1.40
N SER A 184 -34.11 0.55 -2.59
CA SER A 184 -33.04 1.51 -2.92
C SER A 184 -33.23 2.11 -4.32
N THR A 185 -32.73 3.32 -4.52
CA THR A 185 -32.81 4.05 -5.79
C THR A 185 -31.41 4.38 -6.30
N CYS A 186 -31.21 4.33 -7.62
CA CYS A 186 -29.94 4.74 -8.21
C CYS A 186 -29.78 6.26 -8.08
N LYS A 187 -28.90 6.70 -7.17
CA LYS A 187 -28.54 8.10 -6.97
C LYS A 187 -27.27 8.42 -7.74
N VAL A 188 -27.33 9.46 -8.57
CA VAL A 188 -26.16 9.98 -9.28
C VAL A 188 -25.28 10.73 -8.27
N ASN A 189 -24.02 10.34 -8.17
CA ASN A 189 -23.05 11.04 -7.33
C ASN A 189 -22.18 11.98 -8.20
N ASN A 190 -21.74 11.49 -9.36
CA ASN A 190 -21.04 12.27 -10.37
C ASN A 190 -21.21 11.63 -11.76
N GLU A 191 -20.64 12.27 -12.79
CA GLU A 191 -20.73 11.83 -14.18
C GLU A 191 -20.23 10.38 -14.40
N TRP A 192 -19.26 9.91 -13.61
CA TRP A 192 -18.63 8.59 -13.76
C TRP A 192 -19.21 7.55 -12.80
N TYR A 193 -20.05 7.95 -11.84
CA TYR A 193 -20.48 7.07 -10.76
C TYR A 193 -21.87 7.41 -10.20
N SER A 194 -22.75 6.40 -10.19
CA SER A 194 -24.06 6.42 -9.51
C SER A 194 -24.19 5.20 -8.61
N GLN A 195 -24.80 5.35 -7.44
CA GLN A 195 -24.89 4.32 -6.40
C GLN A 195 -26.33 4.08 -5.94
N CYS A 196 -26.67 2.82 -5.64
CA CYS A 196 -27.96 2.47 -5.03
C CYS A 196 -28.02 2.90 -3.56
N LEU A 197 -28.95 3.80 -3.20
CA LEU A 197 -29.18 4.28 -1.82
C LEU A 197 -30.62 4.09 -1.37
#